data_AF-A0A0G1VRF9-F1
#
_entry.id   AF-A0A0G1VRF9-F1
#
_cell.length_a   1.000
_cell.length_b   1.000
_cell.length_c   1.000
_cell.angle_alpha   90.00
_cell.angle_beta   90.00
_cell.angle_gamma   90.00
#
_symmetry.space_group_name_H-M   'P 1'
#
loop_
_entity.id
_entity.type
_entity.pdbx_description
1 polymer ?
#
loop_
_entity_poly.entity_id
_entity_poly.type
_entity_poly.pdbx_seq_one_letter_code
_entity_poly.pdbx_strand_id
1 'polypeptide(L)'
;MSKKFPQKIQQAVKRGDVIPYEKVLRGYSREDRAEIAEKARYLKAAMELRKVRKQLHLSQEELAKKMVVKREFISRIESGRQNVTLDTLYRIAEVTGKEFRLSFR
;
A
#
# COMPACT_ATOMS: atom_id res chain seq x y z
N MET A 1 10.86 -12.23 -12.06
CA MET A 1 11.70 -11.40 -12.95
C MET A 1 12.16 -10.17 -12.18
N SER A 2 13.44 -10.13 -11.78
CA SER A 2 14.01 -9.00 -11.05
C SER A 2 13.99 -7.75 -11.95
N LYS A 3 13.18 -6.75 -11.61
CA LYS A 3 13.26 -5.45 -12.29
C LYS A 3 14.62 -4.86 -11.93
N LYS A 4 15.57 -4.86 -12.87
CA LYS A 4 16.87 -4.20 -12.70
C LYS A 4 16.62 -2.75 -12.30
N PHE A 5 17.16 -2.34 -11.16
CA PHE A 5 17.04 -0.96 -10.66
C PHE A 5 17.58 0.04 -11.70
N PRO A 6 17.02 1.26 -11.78
CA PRO A 6 17.60 2.34 -12.60
C PRO A 6 19.10 2.55 -12.30
N GLN A 7 19.88 2.93 -13.32
CA GLN A 7 21.34 3.08 -13.20
C GLN A 7 21.76 3.97 -12.03
N LYS A 8 21.04 5.07 -11.77
CA LYS A 8 21.29 5.98 -10.64
C LYS A 8 21.25 5.25 -9.28
N ILE A 9 20.31 4.32 -9.10
CA ILE A 9 20.18 3.55 -7.85
C ILE A 9 21.33 2.54 -7.74
N GLN A 10 21.72 1.89 -8.84
CA GLN A 10 22.86 0.96 -8.83
C GLN A 10 24.16 1.67 -8.46
N GLN A 11 24.38 2.89 -8.96
CA GLN A 11 25.55 3.70 -8.62
C GLN A 11 25.52 4.12 -7.14
N ALA A 12 24.36 4.55 -6.63
CA ALA A 12 24.19 4.88 -5.22
C ALA A 12 24.46 3.68 -4.29
N VAL A 13 24.01 2.47 -4.64
CA VAL A 13 24.32 1.23 -3.89
C VAL A 13 25.84 0.98 -3.87
N LYS A 14 26.52 1.15 -5.02
CA LYS A 14 27.97 0.94 -5.11
C LYS A 14 28.78 1.94 -4.28
N ARG A 15 28.32 3.20 -4.20
CA ARG A 15 28.94 4.25 -3.37
C ARG A 15 28.65 4.10 -1.88
N GLY A 16 27.69 3.26 -1.51
CA GLY A 16 27.25 3.09 -0.11
C GLY A 16 26.18 4.07 0.34
N ASP A 17 25.70 4.94 -0.55
CA ASP A 17 24.66 5.94 -0.26
C ASP A 17 23.31 5.30 0.10
N VAL A 18 23.06 4.08 -0.40
CA VAL A 18 21.83 3.32 -0.16
C VAL A 18 22.13 1.85 0.10
N ILE A 19 21.25 1.20 0.87
CA ILE A 19 21.39 -0.21 1.25
C ILE A 19 20.31 -1.03 0.52
N PRO A 20 20.67 -2.13 -0.15
CA PRO A 20 19.70 -3.04 -0.76
C PRO A 20 18.75 -3.63 0.27
N TYR A 21 17.47 -3.71 -0.09
CA TYR A 21 16.42 -4.25 0.78
C TYR A 21 16.72 -5.68 1.26
N GLU A 22 17.27 -6.52 0.39
CA GLU A 22 17.64 -7.90 0.70
C GLU A 22 18.79 -7.98 1.72
N LYS A 23 19.64 -6.95 1.79
CA LYS A 23 20.69 -6.88 2.80
C LYS A 23 20.12 -6.48 4.16
N VAL A 24 19.15 -5.56 4.19
CA VAL A 24 18.43 -5.17 5.40
C VAL A 24 17.65 -6.35 5.96
N LEU A 25 16.86 -7.03 5.14
CA LEU A 25 16.05 -8.18 5.57
C LEU A 25 16.88 -9.35 6.11
N ARG A 26 18.10 -9.56 5.63
CA ARG A 26 18.98 -10.63 6.11
C ARG A 26 19.38 -10.47 7.59
N GLY A 27 19.31 -9.26 8.12
CA GLY A 27 19.59 -8.98 9.54
C GLY A 27 18.44 -9.32 10.50
N TYR A 28 17.25 -9.65 9.97
CA TYR A 28 16.06 -9.94 10.78
C TYR A 28 15.85 -11.44 10.97
N SER A 29 15.21 -11.81 12.09
CA SER A 29 14.83 -13.20 12.37
C SER A 29 13.84 -13.72 11.32
N ARG A 30 13.56 -15.03 11.33
CA ARG A 30 12.53 -15.61 10.44
C ARG A 30 11.13 -15.06 10.75
N GLU A 31 10.84 -14.87 12.03
CA GLU A 31 9.55 -14.36 12.52
C GLU A 31 9.37 -12.89 12.12
N ASP A 32 10.36 -12.05 12.37
CA ASP A 32 10.34 -10.64 11.96
C ASP A 32 10.16 -10.50 10.43
N ARG A 33 10.84 -11.33 9.64
CA ARG A 33 10.69 -11.33 8.18
C ARG A 33 9.26 -11.69 7.76
N ALA A 34 8.62 -12.63 8.45
CA ALA A 34 7.23 -13.00 8.17
C ALA A 34 6.28 -11.85 8.53
N GLU A 35 6.47 -11.20 9.67
CA GLU A 35 5.68 -10.05 10.11
C GLU A 35 5.84 -8.85 9.15
N ILE A 36 7.08 -8.55 8.73
CA ILE A 36 7.36 -7.50 7.74
C ILE A 36 6.65 -7.82 6.42
N ALA A 37 6.74 -9.07 5.95
CA ALA A 37 6.08 -9.49 4.72
C ALA A 37 4.56 -9.37 4.81
N GLU A 38 3.97 -9.73 5.96
CA GLU A 38 2.54 -9.56 6.20
C GLU A 38 2.12 -8.10 6.19
N LYS A 39 2.80 -7.24 6.96
CA LYS A 39 2.55 -5.79 6.98
C LYS A 39 2.70 -5.16 5.59
N ALA A 40 3.67 -5.62 4.81
CA ALA A 40 3.85 -5.17 3.42
C ALA A 40 2.65 -5.51 2.52
N ARG A 41 1.96 -6.64 2.75
CA ARG A 41 0.73 -6.98 2.01
C ARG A 41 -0.39 -5.99 2.29
N TYR A 42 -0.63 -5.67 3.57
CA TYR A 42 -1.64 -4.67 3.96
C TYR A 42 -1.30 -3.28 3.42
N LEU A 43 -0.03 -2.88 3.53
CA LEU A 43 0.42 -1.59 3.01
C LEU A 43 0.23 -1.50 1.49
N LYS A 44 0.48 -2.58 0.76
CA LYS A 44 0.24 -2.62 -0.69
C LYS A 44 -1.23 -2.38 -1.04
N ALA A 45 -2.16 -3.02 -0.34
CA ALA A 45 -3.59 -2.79 -0.55
C ALA A 45 -3.98 -1.33 -0.25
N ALA A 46 -3.50 -0.79 0.88
CA ALA A 46 -3.69 0.61 1.27
C ALA A 46 -3.17 1.60 0.21
N MET A 47 -2.00 1.32 -0.37
CA MET A 47 -1.41 2.12 -1.44
C MET A 47 -2.24 2.09 -2.73
N GLU A 48 -2.83 0.96 -3.10
CA GLU A 48 -3.71 0.88 -4.26
C GLU A 48 -5.01 1.68 -4.04
N LEU A 49 -5.61 1.62 -2.85
CA LEU A 49 -6.77 2.47 -2.52
C LEU A 49 -6.42 3.97 -2.60
N ARG A 50 -5.26 4.35 -2.04
CA ARG A 50 -4.76 5.73 -2.14
C ARG A 50 -4.53 6.17 -3.58
N LYS A 51 -4.04 5.26 -4.42
CA LYS A 51 -3.81 5.51 -5.85
C LYS A 51 -5.13 5.73 -6.58
N VAL A 52 -6.14 4.90 -6.36
CA VAL A 52 -7.49 5.08 -6.92
C VAL A 52 -8.06 6.43 -6.52
N ARG A 53 -8.00 6.80 -5.24
CA ARG A 53 -8.47 8.11 -4.77
C ARG A 53 -7.77 9.26 -5.49
N LYS A 54 -6.44 9.19 -5.61
CA LYS A 54 -5.64 10.22 -6.31
C LYS A 54 -5.95 10.30 -7.80
N GLN A 55 -6.20 9.18 -8.48
CA GLN A 55 -6.60 9.15 -9.89
C GLN A 55 -7.95 9.83 -10.13
N LEU A 56 -8.79 9.87 -9.10
CA LEU A 56 -10.09 10.56 -9.13
C LEU A 56 -9.99 12.00 -8.60
N HIS A 57 -8.78 12.50 -8.33
CA HIS A 57 -8.52 13.84 -7.78
C HIS A 57 -9.24 14.15 -6.46
N LEU A 58 -9.57 13.12 -5.67
CA LEU A 58 -10.24 13.28 -4.38
C LEU A 58 -9.23 13.48 -3.25
N SER A 59 -9.51 14.37 -2.32
CA SER A 59 -8.90 14.44 -1.00
C SER A 59 -9.42 13.31 -0.09
N GLN A 60 -8.73 13.06 1.03
CA GLN A 60 -9.21 12.09 2.03
C GLN A 60 -10.56 12.51 2.62
N GLU A 61 -10.78 13.81 2.79
CA GLU A 61 -12.03 14.38 3.30
C GLU A 61 -13.20 14.13 2.33
N GLU A 62 -12.99 14.35 1.03
CA GLU A 62 -14.02 14.14 0.02
C GLU A 62 -14.41 12.67 -0.13
N LEU A 63 -13.42 11.76 -0.09
CA LEU A 63 -13.73 10.33 -0.07
C LEU A 63 -14.48 9.93 1.20
N ALA A 64 -14.10 10.48 2.36
CA ALA A 64 -14.78 10.23 3.62
C ALA A 64 -16.25 10.69 3.58
N LYS A 65 -16.51 11.88 3.03
CA LYS A 65 -17.87 12.40 2.82
C LYS A 65 -18.70 11.50 1.91
N LYS A 66 -18.13 11.07 0.78
CA LYS A 66 -18.79 10.12 -0.15
C LYS A 66 -19.12 8.79 0.52
N MET A 67 -18.25 8.31 1.39
CA MET A 67 -18.44 7.07 2.15
C MET A 67 -19.32 7.22 3.39
N VAL A 68 -19.68 8.45 3.80
CA VAL A 68 -20.37 8.75 5.07
C VAL A 68 -19.58 8.20 6.27
N VAL A 69 -18.29 8.52 6.31
CA VAL A 69 -17.36 8.14 7.40
C VAL A 69 -16.50 9.33 7.80
N LYS A 70 -15.80 9.20 8.93
CA LYS A 70 -14.83 10.23 9.36
C LYS A 70 -13.55 10.17 8.51
N ARG A 71 -12.90 11.31 8.28
CA ARG A 71 -11.64 11.42 7.55
C ARG A 71 -10.55 10.50 8.11
N GLU A 72 -10.48 10.35 9.43
CA GLU A 72 -9.51 9.51 10.13
C GLU A 72 -9.66 8.03 9.75
N PHE A 73 -10.86 7.59 9.36
CA PHE A 73 -11.07 6.24 8.85
C PHE A 73 -10.35 6.05 7.51
N ILE A 74 -10.49 6.99 6.58
CA ILE A 74 -9.76 6.97 5.29
C ILE A 74 -8.25 7.05 5.53
N SER A 75 -7.80 7.92 6.44
CA SER A 75 -6.38 8.03 6.80
C SER A 75 -5.81 6.72 7.35
N ARG A 76 -6.56 6.04 8.24
CA ARG A 76 -6.15 4.73 8.78
C ARG A 76 -6.05 3.67 7.69
N ILE A 77 -7.04 3.59 6.81
CA ILE A 77 -7.03 2.70 5.65
C ILE A 77 -5.77 2.94 4.80
N GLU A 78 -5.53 4.18 4.38
CA GLU A 78 -4.42 4.51 3.46
C GLU A 78 -3.04 4.39 4.11
N SER A 79 -2.96 4.41 5.44
CA SER A 79 -1.71 4.18 6.17
C SER A 79 -1.35 2.70 6.33
N GLY A 80 -2.25 1.77 5.99
CA GLY A 80 -2.05 0.34 6.19
C GLY A 80 -2.06 -0.10 7.66
N ARG A 81 -2.44 0.79 8.59
CA ARG A 81 -2.52 0.51 10.03
C ARG A 81 -3.78 -0.24 10.45
N GLN A 82 -4.72 -0.43 9.53
CA GLN A 82 -5.99 -1.07 9.81
C GLN A 82 -6.25 -2.16 8.77
N ASN A 83 -6.80 -3.29 9.23
CA ASN A 83 -7.37 -4.30 8.34
C ASN A 83 -8.62 -3.73 7.65
N VAL A 84 -8.67 -3.81 6.32
CA VAL A 84 -9.78 -3.32 5.51
C VAL A 84 -10.73 -4.48 5.24
N THR A 85 -12.00 -4.32 5.60
CA THR A 85 -13.01 -5.35 5.34
C THR A 85 -13.41 -5.39 3.87
N LEU A 86 -13.91 -6.54 3.39
CA LEU A 86 -14.46 -6.65 2.04
C LEU A 86 -15.60 -5.66 1.81
N ASP A 87 -16.50 -5.48 2.79
CA ASP A 87 -17.55 -4.46 2.76
C ASP A 87 -16.99 -3.06 2.48
N THR A 88 -15.92 -2.67 3.17
CA THR A 88 -15.28 -1.37 2.96
C THR A 88 -14.74 -1.25 1.54
N LEU A 89 -14.15 -2.33 0.98
CA LEU A 89 -13.65 -2.34 -0.39
C LEU A 89 -14.78 -2.19 -1.42
N TYR A 90 -15.91 -2.88 -1.23
CA TYR A 90 -17.09 -2.72 -2.07
C TYR A 90 -17.67 -1.31 -2.00
N ARG A 91 -17.81 -0.74 -0.79
CA ARG A 91 -18.28 0.64 -0.61
C ARG A 91 -17.37 1.66 -1.26
N ILE A 92 -16.05 1.48 -1.14
CA ILE A 92 -15.08 2.34 -1.85
C ILE A 92 -15.31 2.22 -3.35
N ALA A 93 -15.42 1.01 -3.89
CA ALA A 93 -15.64 0.79 -5.31
C ALA A 93 -16.93 1.48 -5.81
N GLU A 94 -18.04 1.33 -5.09
CA GLU A 94 -19.32 1.98 -5.40
C GLU A 94 -19.21 3.50 -5.44
N VAL A 95 -18.71 4.15 -4.37
CA VAL A 95 -18.65 5.62 -4.29
C VAL A 95 -17.61 6.25 -5.21
N THR A 96 -16.68 5.44 -5.73
CA THR A 96 -15.64 5.85 -6.68
C THR A 96 -15.97 5.50 -8.13
N GLY A 97 -17.09 4.80 -8.38
CA GLY A 97 -17.42 4.29 -9.72
C GLY A 97 -16.40 3.30 -10.25
N LYS A 98 -15.74 2.54 -9.37
CA LYS A 98 -14.76 1.50 -9.69
C LYS A 98 -15.36 0.12 -9.47
N GLU A 99 -14.66 -0.89 -9.95
CA GLU A 99 -15.00 -2.29 -9.75
C GLU A 99 -13.97 -2.94 -8.82
N PHE A 100 -14.42 -3.60 -7.76
CA PHE A 100 -13.57 -4.45 -6.93
C PHE A 100 -13.67 -5.90 -7.42
N ARG A 101 -12.53 -6.49 -7.81
CA ARG A 101 -12.42 -7.90 -8.19
C ARG A 101 -11.40 -8.62 -7.31
N LEU A 102 -11.81 -9.74 -6.72
CA LEU A 102 -10.96 -10.66 -5.99
C LEU A 102 -10.81 -11.96 -6.79
N SER A 103 -9.58 -12.48 -6.90
CA SER A 103 -9.30 -13.76 -7.57
C SER A 103 -8.17 -14.47 -6.84
N PHE A 104 -8.26 -15.80 -6.79
CA PHE A 104 -7.16 -16.66 -6.38
C PHE A 104 -6.32 -17.00 -7.62
N ARG A 105 -5.00 -17.07 -7.44
CA ARG A 105 -4.05 -17.45 -8.48
C ARG A 105 -3.14 -18.54 -7.95
#